data_AF-A0A939PQ76-F1
#
_entry.id   AF-A0A939PQ76-F1
#
_cell.length_a   1.000
_cell.length_b   1.000
_cell.length_c   1.000
_cell.angle_alpha   90.00
_cell.angle_beta   90.00
_cell.angle_gamma   90.00
#
_symmetry.space_group_name_H-M   'P 1'
#
loop_
_entity.id
_entity.type
_entity.pdbx_description
1 polymer ?
#
loop_
_entity_poly.entity_id
_entity_poly.type
_entity_poly.pdbx_seq_one_letter_code
_entity_poly.pdbx_strand_id
1 'polypeptide(L)'
;MSPKTATDEQSRLAEQITKLAAAHDLTLVPVTPFAAQGAVTVRMDIGDMTAEAFVKLAATSGQKLFYLEATRFDIDDLEEMHDPDDADHSDDAAQTEAQTELSRKMRALSKTASRFLGWPISLEAAFLADGVPHFWSTDDATWHQELQEALRGLQPDAPGTDDLELSEAEEERHIELLAAELLALPAFRAATSETGRRRVAKAHIATNIDQELPERELDHIRWRAISHALDAATVEEQRQYSGAEQRLPELAREIAADPAYRAARTAAARKHRVRDHLIGQADGYSPPGRLVDLLLDTMSSLPRSSDGTTAQMLPLPD
;
A
#
# COMPACT_ATOMS: atom_id res chain seq x y z
N MET A 1 12.25 -29.57 22.67
CA MET A 1 11.49 -30.35 21.67
C MET A 1 12.15 -30.16 20.32
N SER A 2 12.48 -31.25 19.62
CA SER A 2 13.08 -31.17 18.28
C SER A 2 12.00 -30.78 17.26
N PRO A 3 12.15 -29.69 16.50
CA PRO A 3 11.14 -29.20 15.58
C PRO A 3 11.27 -30.00 14.28
N LYS A 4 10.56 -31.13 14.19
CA LYS A 4 10.65 -32.02 13.00
C LYS A 4 9.40 -32.07 12.14
N THR A 5 8.36 -31.32 12.48
CA THR A 5 7.12 -31.22 11.69
C THR A 5 6.38 -29.91 12.00
N ALA A 6 7.01 -28.75 11.79
CA ALA A 6 6.20 -27.59 11.40
C ALA A 6 5.79 -27.90 9.96
N THR A 7 4.62 -28.54 9.83
CA THR A 7 4.19 -29.15 8.59
C THR A 7 3.97 -28.02 7.58
N ASP A 8 4.59 -28.16 6.42
CA ASP A 8 4.37 -27.36 5.23
C ASP A 8 2.97 -27.65 4.66
N GLU A 9 1.94 -27.44 5.49
CA GLU A 9 0.55 -27.82 5.24
C GLU A 9 -0.02 -26.96 4.13
N GLN A 10 0.23 -25.64 4.19
CA GLN A 10 -0.25 -24.71 3.18
C GLN A 10 0.41 -24.93 1.82
N SER A 11 1.71 -25.23 1.72
CA SER A 11 2.27 -25.54 0.38
C SER A 11 1.75 -26.87 -0.16
N ARG A 12 1.57 -27.88 0.70
CA ARG A 12 0.95 -29.16 0.28
C ARG A 12 -0.47 -28.97 -0.20
N LEU A 13 -1.25 -28.14 0.49
CA LEU A 13 -2.62 -27.81 0.11
C LEU A 13 -2.66 -27.02 -1.20
N ALA A 14 -1.77 -26.04 -1.38
CA ALA A 14 -1.63 -25.30 -2.63
C ALA A 14 -1.25 -26.22 -3.80
N GLU A 15 -0.33 -27.18 -3.59
CA GLU A 15 -0.01 -28.21 -4.58
C GLU A 15 -1.20 -29.12 -4.88
N GLN A 16 -1.98 -29.49 -3.87
CA GLN A 16 -3.18 -30.31 -4.04
C GLN A 16 -4.24 -29.56 -4.86
N ILE A 17 -4.53 -28.31 -4.51
CA ILE A 17 -5.45 -27.45 -5.28
C ILE A 17 -4.95 -27.31 -6.72
N THR A 18 -3.64 -27.12 -6.90
CA THR A 18 -3.03 -27.01 -8.23
C THR A 18 -3.26 -28.27 -9.08
N LYS A 19 -3.03 -29.44 -8.50
CA LYS A 19 -3.26 -30.74 -9.16
C LYS A 19 -4.75 -30.97 -9.46
N LEU A 20 -5.64 -30.61 -8.54
CA LEU A 20 -7.08 -30.73 -8.70
C LEU A 20 -7.61 -29.80 -9.80
N ALA A 21 -7.16 -28.54 -9.82
CA ALA A 21 -7.52 -27.58 -10.85
C ALA A 21 -7.11 -28.09 -12.24
N ALA A 22 -5.88 -28.60 -12.37
CA ALA A 22 -5.40 -29.20 -13.62
C ALA A 22 -6.22 -30.44 -14.04
N ALA A 23 -6.61 -31.29 -13.09
CA ALA A 23 -7.45 -32.47 -13.36
C ALA A 23 -8.87 -32.10 -13.83
N HIS A 24 -9.33 -30.87 -13.57
CA HIS A 24 -10.63 -30.33 -13.98
C HIS A 24 -10.54 -29.34 -15.15
N ASP A 25 -9.42 -29.30 -15.88
CA ASP A 25 -9.17 -28.38 -16.99
C ASP A 25 -9.35 -26.88 -16.61
N LEU A 26 -9.04 -26.55 -15.35
CA LEU A 26 -9.02 -25.17 -14.86
C LEU A 26 -7.61 -24.58 -15.01
N THR A 27 -7.54 -23.37 -15.56
CA THR A 27 -6.29 -22.61 -15.67
C THR A 27 -6.09 -21.80 -14.40
N LEU A 28 -4.97 -22.04 -13.73
CA LEU A 28 -4.61 -21.29 -12.53
C LEU A 28 -4.09 -19.90 -12.86
N VAL A 29 -4.58 -18.92 -12.11
CA VAL A 29 -4.13 -17.55 -12.14
C VAL A 29 -3.59 -17.20 -10.75
N PRO A 30 -2.31 -16.81 -10.61
CA PRO A 30 -1.65 -16.65 -9.31
C PRO A 30 -1.93 -15.28 -8.67
N VAL A 31 -3.19 -14.87 -8.62
CA VAL A 31 -3.67 -13.64 -7.98
C VAL A 31 -5.17 -13.78 -7.71
N THR A 32 -5.67 -13.29 -6.58
CA THR A 32 -7.12 -13.23 -6.34
C THR A 32 -7.71 -11.93 -6.90
N PRO A 33 -8.88 -11.99 -7.56
CA PRO A 33 -9.52 -10.81 -8.10
C PRO A 33 -10.06 -9.95 -6.95
N PHE A 34 -9.74 -8.65 -6.96
CA PHE A 34 -10.33 -7.71 -6.03
C PHE A 34 -11.79 -7.44 -6.38
N ALA A 35 -12.69 -7.60 -5.43
CA ALA A 35 -14.08 -7.20 -5.58
C ALA A 35 -14.21 -5.68 -5.37
N ALA A 36 -14.83 -4.99 -6.33
CA ALA A 36 -15.13 -3.56 -6.15
C ALA A 36 -15.98 -3.35 -4.89
N GLN A 37 -15.76 -2.22 -4.22
CA GLN A 37 -16.49 -1.90 -2.99
C GLN A 37 -18.01 -1.93 -3.24
N GLY A 38 -18.74 -2.74 -2.46
CA GLY A 38 -20.18 -2.96 -2.61
C GLY A 38 -20.60 -4.02 -3.63
N ALA A 39 -19.66 -4.70 -4.30
CA ALA A 39 -19.98 -5.85 -5.14
C ALA A 39 -20.47 -7.04 -4.29
N VAL A 40 -21.43 -7.80 -4.82
CA VAL A 40 -21.89 -9.03 -4.19
C VAL A 40 -20.82 -10.10 -4.36
N THR A 41 -20.39 -10.70 -3.26
CA THR A 41 -19.41 -11.80 -3.22
C THR A 41 -19.90 -12.91 -2.31
N VAL A 42 -19.54 -14.15 -2.63
CA VAL A 42 -19.71 -15.29 -1.72
C VAL A 42 -18.36 -15.61 -1.09
N ARG A 43 -18.30 -15.72 0.23
CA ARG A 43 -17.10 -16.09 0.97
C ARG A 43 -17.36 -17.36 1.76
N MET A 44 -16.40 -18.28 1.70
CA MET A 44 -16.41 -19.55 2.41
C MET A 44 -15.03 -19.77 3.02
N ASP A 45 -14.96 -20.50 4.11
CA ASP A 45 -13.71 -20.95 4.69
C ASP A 45 -13.57 -22.48 4.64
N ILE A 46 -12.51 -22.99 5.25
CA ILE A 46 -12.23 -24.43 5.36
C ILE A 46 -13.28 -25.19 6.19
N GLY A 47 -14.00 -24.51 7.10
CA GLY A 47 -15.10 -25.05 7.88
C GLY A 47 -16.40 -25.16 7.07
N ASP A 48 -16.63 -24.24 6.15
CA ASP A 48 -17.78 -24.27 5.23
C ASP A 48 -17.63 -25.30 4.12
N MET A 49 -16.43 -25.41 3.55
CA MET A 49 -16.17 -26.22 2.36
C MET A 49 -14.73 -26.69 2.28
N THR A 50 -14.52 -27.93 1.83
CA THR A 50 -13.16 -28.42 1.54
C THR A 50 -12.62 -27.81 0.24
N ALA A 51 -11.30 -27.66 0.13
CA ALA A 51 -10.65 -27.17 -1.08
C ALA A 51 -11.03 -28.00 -2.33
N GLU A 52 -11.16 -29.33 -2.19
CA GLU A 52 -11.59 -30.22 -3.27
C GLU A 52 -13.03 -29.92 -3.72
N ALA A 53 -13.95 -29.75 -2.77
CA ALA A 53 -15.33 -29.41 -3.10
C ALA A 53 -15.42 -28.04 -3.78
N PHE A 54 -14.60 -27.08 -3.36
CA PHE A 54 -14.55 -25.74 -3.96
C PHE A 54 -13.98 -25.74 -5.39
N VAL A 55 -12.89 -26.48 -5.65
CA VAL A 55 -12.36 -26.65 -7.02
C VAL A 55 -13.38 -27.35 -7.91
N LYS A 56 -14.06 -28.38 -7.40
CA LYS A 56 -15.10 -29.09 -8.13
C LYS A 56 -16.29 -28.18 -8.43
N LEU A 57 -16.69 -27.33 -7.48
CA LEU A 57 -17.76 -26.34 -7.67
C LEU A 57 -17.42 -25.42 -8.84
N ALA A 58 -16.21 -24.86 -8.87
CA ALA A 58 -15.73 -24.02 -9.97
C ALA A 58 -15.84 -24.73 -11.33
N ALA A 59 -15.39 -25.99 -11.39
CA ALA A 59 -15.44 -26.81 -12.60
C ALA A 59 -16.90 -27.08 -13.05
N THR A 60 -17.78 -27.42 -12.12
CA THR A 60 -19.21 -27.68 -12.42
C THR A 60 -19.96 -26.43 -12.84
N SER A 61 -19.52 -25.25 -12.40
CA SER A 61 -20.05 -23.95 -12.82
C SER A 61 -19.52 -23.50 -14.20
N GLY A 62 -18.86 -24.38 -14.94
CA GLY A 62 -18.40 -24.13 -16.30
C GLY A 62 -17.19 -23.20 -16.41
N GLN A 63 -16.50 -22.94 -15.30
CA GLN A 63 -15.37 -22.02 -15.28
C GLN A 63 -14.14 -22.60 -15.96
N LYS A 64 -13.29 -21.70 -16.45
CA LYS A 64 -11.99 -22.02 -17.06
C LYS A 64 -10.82 -21.37 -16.35
N LEU A 65 -11.09 -20.31 -15.59
CA LEU A 65 -10.10 -19.64 -14.75
C LEU A 65 -10.40 -19.98 -13.29
N PHE A 66 -9.34 -20.30 -12.57
CA PHE A 66 -9.37 -20.51 -11.13
C PHE A 66 -8.22 -19.71 -10.53
N TYR A 67 -8.54 -18.83 -9.62
CA TYR A 67 -7.59 -17.94 -8.98
C TYR A 67 -7.09 -18.63 -7.71
N LEU A 68 -5.78 -18.62 -7.49
CA LEU A 68 -5.17 -19.14 -6.28
C LEU A 68 -4.01 -18.26 -5.89
N GLU A 69 -4.11 -17.68 -4.70
CA GLU A 69 -3.08 -16.85 -4.10
C GLU A 69 -2.64 -17.46 -2.78
N ALA A 70 -1.36 -17.31 -2.49
CA ALA A 70 -0.77 -17.73 -1.24
C ALA A 70 -0.14 -16.52 -0.58
N THR A 71 -0.70 -16.09 0.54
CA THR A 71 -0.09 -15.05 1.37
C THR A 71 1.17 -15.65 1.96
N ARG A 72 2.32 -15.04 1.66
CA ARG A 72 3.62 -15.55 2.11
C ARG A 72 4.15 -14.71 3.25
N PHE A 73 4.79 -15.38 4.19
CA PHE A 73 5.41 -14.74 5.33
C PHE A 73 6.60 -13.89 4.91
N ASP A 74 6.54 -12.62 5.31
CA ASP A 74 7.67 -11.72 5.30
C ASP A 74 8.16 -11.51 6.75
N ILE A 75 9.48 -11.47 6.92
CA ILE A 75 10.07 -11.16 8.22
C ILE A 75 9.93 -9.69 8.57
N ASP A 76 9.85 -8.82 7.56
CA ASP A 76 9.69 -7.39 7.74
C ASP A 76 8.36 -7.09 8.46
N ASP A 77 7.29 -7.87 8.21
CA ASP A 77 6.01 -7.79 8.92
C ASP A 77 6.16 -8.07 10.43
N LEU A 78 7.16 -8.86 10.83
CA LEU A 78 7.46 -9.17 12.23
C LEU A 78 8.35 -8.10 12.88
N GLU A 79 9.26 -7.50 12.11
CA GLU A 79 10.17 -6.45 12.57
C GLU A 79 9.47 -5.08 12.69
N GLU A 80 8.44 -4.81 11.89
CA GLU A 80 7.58 -3.62 12.03
C GLU A 80 6.86 -3.54 13.39
N MET A 81 6.73 -4.64 14.13
CA MET A 81 6.10 -4.68 15.46
C MET A 81 7.06 -4.36 16.62
N HIS A 82 8.36 -4.17 16.38
CA HIS A 82 9.33 -3.88 17.43
C HIS A 82 10.45 -2.97 16.92
N ASP A 83 10.33 -1.65 17.13
CA ASP A 83 11.44 -0.72 16.92
C ASP A 83 12.40 -0.80 18.11
N PRO A 84 13.65 -1.29 17.93
CA PRO A 84 14.61 -1.38 19.01
C PRO A 84 15.27 -0.02 19.35
N ASP A 85 15.02 1.04 18.57
CA ASP A 85 15.71 2.33 18.72
C ASP A 85 14.98 3.36 19.59
N ASP A 86 13.77 3.08 20.10
CA ASP A 86 13.05 3.91 21.08
C ASP A 86 13.46 3.61 22.54
N ALA A 87 14.73 3.26 22.77
CA ALA A 87 15.28 3.10 24.11
C ALA A 87 15.62 4.47 24.71
N ASP A 88 14.67 5.03 25.46
CA ASP A 88 14.97 6.11 26.41
C ASP A 88 16.13 5.67 27.32
N HIS A 89 17.17 6.50 27.42
CA HIS A 89 18.35 6.24 28.23
C HIS A 89 18.04 6.53 29.70
N SER A 90 17.19 5.70 30.32
CA SER A 90 17.05 5.69 31.78
C SER A 90 18.13 4.79 32.38
N ASP A 91 18.96 5.37 33.26
CA ASP A 91 20.05 4.73 34.00
C ASP A 91 19.55 3.76 35.11
N ASP A 92 18.43 3.06 34.88
CA ASP A 92 17.92 2.06 35.83
C ASP A 92 18.39 0.65 35.45
N ALA A 93 19.24 0.07 36.29
CA ALA A 93 19.84 -1.25 36.08
C ALA A 93 18.78 -2.36 35.96
N ALA A 94 17.62 -2.21 36.61
CA ALA A 94 16.52 -3.17 36.53
C ALA A 94 15.79 -3.11 35.17
N GLN A 95 15.61 -1.91 34.59
CA GLN A 95 15.06 -1.75 33.24
C GLN A 95 16.04 -2.28 32.18
N THR A 96 17.35 -2.09 32.40
CA THR A 96 18.40 -2.59 31.50
C THR A 96 18.40 -4.12 31.40
N GLU A 97 18.18 -4.85 32.50
CA GLU A 97 18.13 -6.33 32.49
C GLU A 97 16.87 -6.86 31.80
N ALA A 98 15.69 -6.31 32.10
CA ALA A 98 14.42 -6.69 31.47
C ALA A 98 14.44 -6.41 29.95
N GLN A 99 14.97 -5.26 29.55
CA GLN A 99 15.13 -4.89 28.14
C GLN A 99 16.15 -5.79 27.44
N THR A 100 17.27 -6.12 28.10
CA THR A 100 18.24 -7.09 27.56
C THR A 100 17.62 -8.48 27.37
N GLU A 101 16.76 -8.91 28.28
CA GLU A 101 16.03 -10.17 28.17
C GLU A 101 15.01 -10.13 27.02
N LEU A 102 14.24 -9.04 26.90
CA LEU A 102 13.28 -8.82 25.81
C LEU A 102 13.98 -8.82 24.45
N SER A 103 15.05 -8.04 24.27
CA SER A 103 15.83 -8.02 23.02
C SER A 103 16.41 -9.40 22.69
N ARG A 104 16.82 -10.18 23.70
CA ARG A 104 17.29 -11.56 23.50
C ARG A 104 16.17 -12.48 23.03
N LYS A 105 14.98 -12.38 23.63
CA LYS A 105 13.79 -13.15 23.24
C LYS A 105 13.32 -12.76 21.83
N MET A 106 13.27 -11.47 21.51
CA MET A 106 12.93 -10.97 20.17
C MET A 106 13.92 -11.45 19.10
N ARG A 107 15.24 -11.39 19.37
CA ARG A 107 16.25 -11.95 18.45
C ARG A 107 16.09 -13.47 18.27
N ALA A 108 15.74 -14.20 19.34
CA ALA A 108 15.48 -15.63 19.24
C ALA A 108 14.21 -15.94 18.43
N LEU A 109 13.18 -15.10 18.58
CA LEU A 109 11.93 -15.19 17.82
C LEU A 109 12.15 -14.87 16.34
N SER A 110 12.80 -13.74 16.01
CA SER A 110 13.17 -13.36 14.64
C SER A 110 14.02 -14.46 13.96
N LYS A 111 15.00 -15.03 14.67
CA LYS A 111 15.78 -16.17 14.17
C LYS A 111 14.95 -17.45 13.94
N THR A 112 13.85 -17.60 14.67
CA THR A 112 12.91 -18.71 14.46
C THR A 112 12.01 -18.43 13.27
N ALA A 113 11.45 -17.21 13.19
CA ALA A 113 10.63 -16.70 12.10
C ALA A 113 11.34 -16.76 10.74
N SER A 114 12.64 -16.43 10.69
CA SER A 114 13.44 -16.41 9.46
C SER A 114 13.51 -17.76 8.74
N ARG A 115 13.17 -18.86 9.42
CA ARG A 115 13.09 -20.21 8.81
C ARG A 115 11.87 -20.39 7.93
N PHE A 116 10.85 -19.57 8.15
CA PHE A 116 9.58 -19.57 7.43
C PHE A 116 9.50 -18.45 6.39
N LEU A 117 10.59 -17.71 6.14
CA LEU A 117 10.60 -16.65 5.15
C LEU A 117 10.13 -17.17 3.78
N GLY A 118 9.10 -16.53 3.23
CA GLY A 118 8.46 -16.89 1.97
C GLY A 118 7.55 -18.12 2.04
N TRP A 119 7.37 -18.74 3.21
CA TRP A 119 6.42 -19.84 3.37
C TRP A 119 4.99 -19.29 3.35
N PRO A 120 4.04 -20.04 2.78
CA PRO A 120 2.64 -19.64 2.80
C PRO A 120 2.08 -19.66 4.24
N ILE A 121 1.54 -18.52 4.64
CA ILE A 121 0.75 -18.34 5.87
C ILE A 121 -0.66 -18.86 5.64
N SER A 122 -1.30 -18.43 4.56
CA SER A 122 -2.68 -18.78 4.22
C SER A 122 -2.83 -18.87 2.70
N LEU A 123 -3.92 -19.52 2.28
CA LEU A 123 -4.31 -19.62 0.88
C LEU A 123 -5.67 -18.96 0.68
N GLU A 124 -5.82 -18.30 -0.45
CA GLU A 124 -7.09 -17.80 -0.92
C GLU A 124 -7.30 -18.26 -2.37
N ALA A 125 -8.46 -18.85 -2.63
CA ALA A 125 -8.86 -19.31 -3.94
C ALA A 125 -10.15 -18.62 -4.37
N ALA A 126 -10.30 -18.39 -5.68
CA ALA A 126 -11.53 -17.80 -6.19
C ALA A 126 -11.90 -18.30 -7.58
N PHE A 127 -13.19 -18.17 -7.92
CA PHE A 127 -13.69 -18.24 -9.28
C PHE A 127 -14.90 -17.31 -9.45
N LEU A 128 -15.24 -17.00 -10.69
CA LEU A 128 -16.37 -16.12 -11.02
C LEU A 128 -17.53 -16.97 -11.53
N ALA A 129 -18.70 -16.97 -10.89
CA ALA A 129 -19.89 -17.63 -11.43
C ALA A 129 -21.01 -16.61 -11.57
N ASP A 130 -21.60 -16.53 -12.76
CA ASP A 130 -22.69 -15.58 -13.08
C ASP A 130 -22.38 -14.12 -12.68
N GLY A 131 -21.11 -13.72 -12.79
CA GLY A 131 -20.65 -12.37 -12.41
C GLY A 131 -20.43 -12.16 -10.92
N VAL A 132 -20.63 -13.19 -10.09
CA VAL A 132 -20.41 -13.15 -8.64
C VAL A 132 -19.10 -13.87 -8.28
N PRO A 133 -18.11 -13.16 -7.72
CA PRO A 133 -16.89 -13.79 -7.21
C PRO A 133 -17.22 -14.69 -6.01
N HIS A 134 -16.73 -15.92 -6.06
CA HIS A 134 -16.77 -16.85 -4.95
C HIS A 134 -15.35 -17.02 -4.44
N PHE A 135 -15.15 -16.80 -3.15
CA PHE A 135 -13.87 -16.90 -2.46
C PHE A 135 -13.89 -18.06 -1.48
N TRP A 136 -12.74 -18.70 -1.34
CA TRP A 136 -12.46 -19.71 -0.36
C TRP A 136 -11.10 -19.44 0.26
N SER A 137 -11.00 -19.46 1.60
CA SER A 137 -9.73 -19.21 2.30
C SER A 137 -9.45 -20.24 3.38
N THR A 138 -8.16 -20.42 3.67
CA THR A 138 -7.71 -21.17 4.86
C THR A 138 -7.49 -20.24 6.03
N ASP A 139 -7.50 -20.80 7.24
CA ASP A 139 -6.86 -20.15 8.38
C ASP A 139 -5.35 -20.00 8.16
N ASP A 140 -4.74 -19.14 8.97
CA ASP A 140 -3.28 -19.03 9.08
C ASP A 140 -2.66 -20.37 9.48
N ALA A 141 -1.50 -20.68 8.91
CA ALA A 141 -0.74 -21.86 9.24
C ALA A 141 -0.44 -21.92 10.74
N THR A 142 -0.50 -23.11 11.33
CA THR A 142 -0.28 -23.29 12.78
C THR A 142 1.06 -22.72 13.25
N TRP A 143 2.12 -22.87 12.44
CA TRP A 143 3.43 -22.30 12.76
C TRP A 143 3.41 -20.76 12.86
N HIS A 144 2.57 -20.10 12.06
CA HIS A 144 2.41 -18.66 12.07
C HIS A 144 1.60 -18.22 13.29
N GLN A 145 0.54 -18.96 13.63
CA GLN A 145 -0.24 -18.73 14.86
C GLN A 145 0.63 -18.90 16.11
N GLU A 146 1.46 -19.94 16.17
CA GLU A 146 2.44 -20.16 17.26
C GLU A 146 3.46 -19.01 17.35
N LEU A 147 3.89 -18.48 16.21
CA LEU A 147 4.80 -17.34 16.14
C LEU A 147 4.14 -16.05 16.65
N GLN A 148 2.90 -15.79 16.24
CA GLN A 148 2.10 -14.67 16.74
C GLN A 148 1.85 -14.78 18.24
N GLU A 149 1.54 -15.96 18.75
CA GLU A 149 1.32 -16.18 20.18
C GLU A 149 2.61 -15.99 20.98
N ALA A 150 3.74 -16.49 20.46
CA ALA A 150 5.04 -16.24 21.06
C ALA A 150 5.36 -14.74 21.09
N LEU A 151 5.02 -13.99 20.03
CA LEU A 151 5.20 -12.54 20.00
C LEU A 151 4.32 -11.83 21.03
N ARG A 152 3.03 -12.20 21.14
CA ARG A 152 2.12 -11.67 22.17
C ARG A 152 2.65 -11.92 23.58
N GLY A 153 3.22 -13.09 23.85
CA GLY A 153 3.83 -13.41 25.14
C GLY A 153 5.14 -12.67 25.43
N LEU A 154 5.72 -11.96 24.45
CA LEU A 154 6.85 -11.05 24.67
C LEU A 154 6.41 -9.61 24.93
N GLN A 155 5.19 -9.25 24.55
CA GLN A 155 4.62 -7.99 24.97
C GLN A 155 4.37 -8.10 26.49
N PRO A 156 4.78 -7.10 27.29
CA PRO A 156 4.43 -7.11 28.70
C PRO A 156 2.90 -7.26 28.80
N ASP A 157 2.44 -8.13 29.70
CA ASP A 157 1.05 -8.08 30.17
C ASP A 157 0.84 -6.62 30.58
N ALA A 158 0.14 -5.84 29.75
CA ALA A 158 -0.22 -4.50 30.11
C ALA A 158 -0.95 -4.66 31.44
N PRO A 159 -0.41 -4.12 32.56
CA PRO A 159 -1.11 -4.21 33.83
C PRO A 159 -2.52 -3.67 33.57
N GLY A 160 -3.53 -4.48 33.88
CA GLY A 160 -4.93 -4.22 33.53
C GLY A 160 -5.24 -2.73 33.59
N THR A 161 -5.26 -2.11 32.43
CA THR A 161 -5.55 -0.69 32.25
C THR A 161 -7.06 -0.61 32.17
N ASP A 162 -7.69 -0.79 33.33
CA ASP A 162 -9.12 -0.56 33.52
C ASP A 162 -9.46 0.96 33.54
N ASP A 163 -8.62 1.79 32.92
CA ASP A 163 -8.71 3.26 32.79
C ASP A 163 -7.65 3.63 31.73
N LEU A 164 -7.91 3.93 30.46
CA LEU A 164 -9.06 4.48 29.74
C LEU A 164 -8.97 3.97 28.29
N GLU A 165 -9.57 2.83 27.95
CA GLU A 165 -9.75 2.51 26.52
C GLU A 165 -10.54 3.66 25.89
N LEU A 166 -9.95 4.33 24.90
CA LEU A 166 -10.68 5.35 24.14
C LEU A 166 -11.97 4.73 23.63
N SER A 167 -13.08 5.46 23.75
CA SER A 167 -14.29 5.02 23.07
C SER A 167 -14.02 4.95 21.56
N GLU A 168 -14.67 4.04 20.85
CA GLU A 168 -14.54 3.90 19.38
C GLU A 168 -14.70 5.26 18.66
N ALA A 169 -15.58 6.14 19.18
CA ALA A 169 -15.80 7.48 18.65
C ALA A 169 -14.61 8.43 18.90
N GLU A 170 -13.92 8.29 20.04
CA GLU A 170 -12.71 9.07 20.33
C GLU A 170 -11.52 8.55 19.53
N GLU A 171 -11.39 7.22 19.37
CA GLU A 171 -10.37 6.61 18.51
C GLU A 171 -10.52 7.09 17.08
N GLU A 172 -11.71 6.96 16.49
CA GLU A 172 -11.98 7.41 15.12
C GLU A 172 -11.71 8.91 14.97
N ARG A 173 -12.07 9.73 15.96
CA ARG A 173 -11.75 11.15 15.96
C ARG A 173 -10.24 11.41 15.94
N HIS A 174 -9.43 10.65 16.68
CA HIS A 174 -7.98 10.79 16.64
C HIS A 174 -7.42 10.36 15.28
N ILE A 175 -7.94 9.27 14.70
CA ILE A 175 -7.58 8.80 13.36
C ILE A 175 -7.87 9.89 12.32
N GLU A 176 -9.08 10.46 12.33
CA GLU A 176 -9.49 11.52 11.40
C GLU A 176 -8.65 12.79 11.54
N LEU A 177 -8.40 13.24 12.79
CA LEU A 177 -7.60 14.44 13.05
C LEU A 177 -6.17 14.26 12.55
N LEU A 178 -5.53 13.14 12.87
CA LEU A 178 -4.18 12.86 12.44
C LEU A 178 -4.10 12.67 10.92
N ALA A 179 -5.06 11.99 10.30
CA ALA A 179 -5.12 11.85 8.85
C ALA A 179 -5.26 13.22 8.16
N ALA A 180 -6.12 14.09 8.68
CA ALA A 180 -6.28 15.46 8.17
C ALA A 180 -4.99 16.30 8.33
N GLU A 181 -4.30 16.15 9.46
CA GLU A 181 -3.01 16.79 9.68
C GLU A 181 -1.95 16.33 8.66
N LEU A 182 -1.83 15.01 8.45
CA LEU A 182 -0.93 14.45 7.46
C LEU A 182 -1.22 14.95 6.04
N LEU A 183 -2.49 15.04 5.65
CA LEU A 183 -2.92 15.61 4.37
C LEU A 183 -2.57 17.10 4.25
N ALA A 184 -2.55 17.84 5.36
CA ALA A 184 -2.15 19.24 5.39
C ALA A 184 -0.64 19.44 5.18
N LEU A 185 0.19 18.41 5.33
CA LEU A 185 1.64 18.49 5.12
C LEU A 185 2.00 18.62 3.63
N PRO A 186 2.72 19.69 3.23
CA PRO A 186 3.16 19.86 1.84
C PRO A 186 4.05 18.71 1.35
N ALA A 187 4.94 18.21 2.20
CA ALA A 187 5.84 17.10 1.85
C ALA A 187 5.07 15.77 1.62
N PHE A 188 3.95 15.58 2.31
CA PHE A 188 3.11 14.40 2.14
C PHE A 188 2.35 14.46 0.81
N ARG A 189 1.76 15.61 0.48
CA ARG A 189 1.10 15.83 -0.83
C ARG A 189 2.06 15.71 -2.01
N ALA A 190 3.27 16.26 -1.87
CA ALA A 190 4.28 16.26 -2.91
C ALA A 190 4.94 14.89 -3.16
N ALA A 191 4.85 13.96 -2.21
CA ALA A 191 5.43 12.63 -2.37
C ALA A 191 4.71 11.86 -3.49
N THR A 192 5.51 11.27 -4.39
CA THR A 192 5.03 10.64 -5.63
C THR A 192 4.70 9.14 -5.47
N SER A 193 4.90 8.58 -4.28
CA SER A 193 4.68 7.18 -3.97
C SER A 193 4.16 7.00 -2.56
N GLU A 194 3.44 5.90 -2.35
CA GLU A 194 2.92 5.52 -1.04
C GLU A 194 4.04 5.38 0.00
N THR A 195 5.14 4.71 -0.34
CA THR A 195 6.32 4.58 0.54
C THR A 195 6.91 5.94 0.92
N GLY A 196 6.92 6.90 -0.02
CA GLY A 196 7.38 8.27 0.25
C GLY A 196 6.46 8.99 1.23
N ARG A 197 5.15 8.87 1.04
CA ARG A 197 4.12 9.41 1.94
C ARG A 197 4.21 8.79 3.34
N ARG A 198 4.35 7.46 3.44
CA ARG A 198 4.56 6.74 4.72
C ARG A 198 5.81 7.24 5.45
N ARG A 199 6.92 7.46 4.74
CA ARG A 199 8.15 8.01 5.35
C ARG A 199 7.94 9.42 5.91
N VAL A 200 7.26 10.30 5.17
CA VAL A 200 6.92 11.65 5.64
C VAL A 200 6.01 11.59 6.87
N ALA A 201 4.99 10.73 6.84
CA ALA A 201 4.08 10.58 7.96
C ALA A 201 4.77 10.05 9.22
N LYS A 202 5.59 9.00 9.11
CA LYS A 202 6.38 8.47 10.23
C LYS A 202 7.28 9.55 10.85
N ALA A 203 8.01 10.29 10.02
CA ALA A 203 8.89 11.37 10.49
C ALA A 203 8.10 12.50 11.18
N HIS A 204 6.92 12.85 10.67
CA HIS A 204 6.04 13.85 11.26
C HIS A 204 5.50 13.40 12.63
N ILE A 205 4.97 12.16 12.68
CA ILE A 205 4.42 11.55 13.89
C ILE A 205 5.47 11.48 14.99
N ALA A 206 6.68 11.01 14.67
CA ALA A 206 7.78 10.91 15.63
C ALA A 206 8.24 12.26 16.21
N THR A 207 7.99 13.37 15.50
CA THR A 207 8.46 14.71 15.91
C THR A 207 7.39 15.51 16.64
N ASN A 208 6.11 15.32 16.30
CA ASN A 208 5.06 16.29 16.62
C ASN A 208 3.89 15.74 17.44
N ILE A 209 3.77 14.42 17.62
CA ILE A 209 2.68 13.85 18.41
C ILE A 209 3.13 13.67 19.86
N ASP A 210 2.48 14.43 20.74
CA ASP A 210 2.66 14.32 22.19
C ASP A 210 2.16 12.95 22.68
N GLN A 211 2.95 12.29 23.54
CA GLN A 211 2.71 10.91 23.99
C GLN A 211 1.65 10.86 25.11
N GLU A 212 0.49 11.50 24.91
CA GLU A 212 -0.56 11.56 25.93
C GLU A 212 -1.39 10.27 26.06
N LEU A 213 -1.32 9.38 25.07
CA LEU A 213 -2.05 8.11 25.06
C LEU A 213 -1.12 6.92 25.37
N PRO A 214 -1.66 5.80 25.89
CA PRO A 214 -0.91 4.56 26.01
C PRO A 214 -0.31 4.13 24.67
N GLU A 215 0.95 3.72 24.68
CA GLU A 215 1.75 3.42 23.49
C GLU A 215 1.07 2.43 22.52
N ARG A 216 0.36 1.43 23.06
CA ARG A 216 -0.37 0.43 22.29
C ARG A 216 -1.57 0.99 21.52
N GLU A 217 -2.28 1.97 22.08
CA GLU A 217 -3.41 2.64 21.40
C GLU A 217 -2.88 3.62 20.35
N LEU A 218 -1.76 4.29 20.64
CA LEU A 218 -1.09 5.19 19.70
C LEU A 218 -0.70 4.47 18.41
N ASP A 219 -0.13 3.26 18.49
CA ASP A 219 0.34 2.57 17.28
C ASP A 219 -0.80 2.16 16.34
N HIS A 220 -1.92 1.67 16.90
CA HIS A 220 -3.11 1.36 16.11
C HIS A 220 -3.68 2.61 15.42
N ILE A 221 -3.85 3.70 16.19
CA ILE A 221 -4.36 4.98 15.68
C ILE A 221 -3.43 5.54 14.61
N ARG A 222 -2.10 5.52 14.82
CA ARG A 222 -1.10 5.98 13.86
C ARG A 222 -1.19 5.19 12.56
N TRP A 223 -1.24 3.86 12.63
CA TRP A 223 -1.32 3.01 11.44
C TRP A 223 -2.60 3.27 10.64
N ARG A 224 -3.75 3.37 11.30
CA ARG A 224 -5.03 3.67 10.64
C ARG A 224 -5.07 5.08 10.07
N ALA A 225 -4.57 6.08 10.80
CA ALA A 225 -4.50 7.46 10.33
C ALA A 225 -3.62 7.62 9.10
N ILE A 226 -2.45 6.96 9.07
CA ILE A 226 -1.59 6.94 7.87
C ILE A 226 -2.34 6.32 6.70
N SER A 227 -3.01 5.19 6.91
CA SER A 227 -3.75 4.50 5.85
C SER A 227 -4.90 5.37 5.31
N HIS A 228 -5.70 5.98 6.19
CA HIS A 228 -6.74 6.95 5.80
C HIS A 228 -6.16 8.14 5.03
N ALA A 229 -5.04 8.70 5.47
CA ALA A 229 -4.38 9.81 4.79
C ALA A 229 -3.87 9.42 3.39
N LEU A 230 -3.38 8.20 3.21
CA LEU A 230 -2.93 7.69 1.91
C LEU A 230 -4.09 7.54 0.92
N ASP A 231 -5.20 6.95 1.38
CA ASP A 231 -6.41 6.78 0.57
C ASP A 231 -6.98 8.14 0.17
N ALA A 232 -7.14 9.04 1.14
CA ALA A 232 -7.64 10.39 0.90
C ALA A 232 -6.71 11.19 -0.03
N ALA A 233 -5.38 11.06 0.11
CA ALA A 233 -4.44 11.71 -0.79
C ALA A 233 -4.56 11.18 -2.23
N THR A 234 -4.83 9.88 -2.40
CA THR A 234 -5.02 9.27 -3.72
C THR A 234 -6.32 9.76 -4.36
N VAL A 235 -7.41 9.85 -3.59
CA VAL A 235 -8.69 10.40 -4.06
C VAL A 235 -8.54 11.86 -4.47
N GLU A 236 -7.87 12.67 -3.67
CA GLU A 236 -7.69 14.09 -3.97
C GLU A 236 -6.73 14.30 -5.15
N GLU A 237 -5.66 13.52 -5.28
CA GLU A 237 -4.80 13.51 -6.48
C GLU A 237 -5.61 13.23 -7.75
N GLN A 238 -6.45 12.18 -7.73
CA GLN A 238 -7.33 11.85 -8.86
C GLN A 238 -8.31 12.98 -9.18
N ARG A 239 -8.87 13.62 -8.16
CA ARG A 239 -9.78 14.75 -8.32
C ARG A 239 -9.10 15.97 -8.93
N GLN A 240 -7.93 16.34 -8.42
CA GLN A 240 -7.17 17.51 -8.87
C GLN A 240 -6.74 17.38 -10.34
N TYR A 241 -6.38 16.15 -10.76
CA TYR A 241 -5.99 15.87 -12.15
C TYR A 241 -7.14 15.34 -13.01
N SER A 242 -8.38 15.32 -12.49
CA SER A 242 -9.54 14.91 -13.27
C SER A 242 -9.74 15.90 -14.43
N GLY A 243 -9.78 15.38 -15.66
CA GLY A 243 -9.90 16.19 -16.87
C GLY A 243 -8.61 16.86 -17.36
N ALA A 244 -7.47 16.70 -16.66
CA ALA A 244 -6.18 17.25 -17.13
C ALA A 244 -5.79 16.68 -18.52
N GLU A 245 -6.09 15.41 -18.79
CA GLU A 245 -5.85 14.80 -20.10
C GLU A 245 -6.67 15.47 -21.23
N GLN A 246 -7.88 15.96 -20.94
CA GLN A 246 -8.72 16.66 -21.92
C GLN A 246 -8.19 18.06 -22.22
N ARG A 247 -7.46 18.66 -21.28
CA ARG A 247 -6.85 19.99 -21.37
C ARG A 247 -5.40 19.96 -21.84
N LEU A 248 -4.87 18.80 -22.27
CA LEU A 248 -3.48 18.66 -22.73
C LEU A 248 -3.04 19.75 -23.72
N PRO A 249 -3.81 20.12 -24.77
CA PRO A 249 -3.37 21.14 -25.72
C PRO A 249 -3.29 22.55 -25.13
N GLU A 250 -4.09 22.84 -24.11
CA GLU A 250 -4.07 24.12 -23.38
C GLU A 250 -2.88 24.16 -22.43
N LEU A 251 -2.76 23.17 -21.55
CA LEU A 251 -1.66 23.03 -20.59
C LEU A 251 -0.29 23.00 -21.30
N ALA A 252 -0.18 22.32 -22.44
CA ALA A 252 1.04 22.30 -23.24
C ALA A 252 1.43 23.70 -23.74
N ARG A 253 0.46 24.53 -24.15
CA ARG A 253 0.72 25.91 -24.58
C ARG A 253 1.13 26.81 -23.42
N GLU A 254 0.45 26.67 -22.28
CA GLU A 254 0.77 27.41 -21.05
C GLU A 254 2.20 27.12 -20.58
N ILE A 255 2.56 25.83 -20.48
CA ILE A 255 3.90 25.41 -20.04
C ILE A 255 4.96 25.80 -21.08
N ALA A 256 4.67 25.69 -22.38
CA ALA A 256 5.62 26.11 -23.42
C ALA A 256 5.90 27.63 -23.39
N ALA A 257 4.97 28.44 -22.90
CA ALA A 257 5.15 29.88 -22.73
C ALA A 257 6.03 30.22 -21.52
N ASP A 258 6.12 29.34 -20.52
CA ASP A 258 6.90 29.53 -19.29
C ASP A 258 8.40 29.75 -19.61
N PRO A 259 8.98 30.91 -19.22
CA PRO A 259 10.42 31.16 -19.36
C PRO A 259 11.30 30.10 -18.68
N ALA A 260 10.90 29.58 -17.52
CA ALA A 260 11.67 28.58 -16.79
C ALA A 260 11.73 27.24 -17.52
N TYR A 261 10.63 26.86 -18.19
CA TYR A 261 10.60 25.69 -19.08
C TYR A 261 11.48 25.91 -20.32
N ARG A 262 11.38 27.08 -20.98
CA ARG A 262 12.20 27.41 -22.17
C ARG A 262 13.69 27.46 -21.89
N ALA A 263 14.08 27.89 -20.68
CA ALA A 263 15.47 27.89 -20.23
C ALA A 263 16.04 26.48 -19.98
N ALA A 264 15.19 25.46 -19.82
CA ALA A 264 15.62 24.09 -19.56
C ALA A 264 16.23 23.43 -20.81
N ARG A 265 17.53 23.13 -20.73
CA ARG A 265 18.33 22.59 -21.85
C ARG A 265 18.31 21.07 -21.97
N THR A 266 17.88 20.35 -20.94
CA THR A 266 17.85 18.88 -20.92
C THR A 266 16.41 18.36 -20.81
N ALA A 267 16.17 17.16 -21.32
CA ALA A 267 14.87 16.49 -21.21
C ALA A 267 14.46 16.30 -19.75
N ALA A 268 15.41 15.92 -18.87
CA ALA A 268 15.16 15.77 -17.44
C ALA A 268 14.74 17.10 -16.77
N ALA A 269 15.43 18.21 -17.08
CA ALA A 269 15.07 19.52 -16.55
C ALA A 269 13.69 19.98 -17.05
N ARG A 270 13.35 19.72 -18.33
CA ARG A 270 12.01 20.00 -18.86
C ARG A 270 10.93 19.19 -18.17
N LYS A 271 11.17 17.89 -17.97
CA LYS A 271 10.26 17.01 -17.22
C LYS A 271 10.04 17.51 -15.79
N HIS A 272 11.10 17.97 -15.12
CA HIS A 272 10.99 18.56 -13.79
C HIS A 272 10.15 19.85 -13.81
N ARG A 273 10.38 20.77 -14.77
CA ARG A 273 9.58 21.99 -14.89
C ARG A 273 8.09 21.74 -15.18
N VAL A 274 7.77 20.75 -16.00
CA VAL A 274 6.37 20.32 -16.20
C VAL A 274 5.75 19.88 -14.88
N ARG A 275 6.47 19.06 -14.10
CA ARG A 275 5.99 18.63 -12.78
C ARG A 275 5.79 19.80 -11.84
N ASP A 276 6.76 20.69 -11.72
CA ASP A 276 6.67 21.88 -10.85
C ASP A 276 5.43 22.72 -11.19
N HIS A 277 5.18 22.92 -12.49
CA HIS A 277 4.02 23.67 -12.97
C HIS A 277 2.69 23.00 -12.55
N LEU A 278 2.57 21.69 -12.76
CA LEU A 278 1.36 20.94 -12.39
C LEU A 278 1.15 20.89 -10.88
N ILE A 279 2.22 20.66 -10.10
CA ILE A 279 2.18 20.68 -8.63
C ILE A 279 1.66 22.03 -8.12
N GLY A 280 2.08 23.14 -8.75
CA GLY A 280 1.62 24.48 -8.41
C GLY A 280 0.14 24.74 -8.72
N GLN A 281 -0.48 23.98 -9.63
CA GLN A 281 -1.90 24.08 -9.96
C GLN A 281 -2.80 23.12 -9.16
N ALA A 282 -2.21 22.08 -8.55
CA ALA A 282 -2.92 21.00 -7.88
C ALA A 282 -2.65 20.97 -6.37
N ASP A 283 -2.61 22.13 -5.71
CA ASP A 283 -2.42 22.26 -4.26
C ASP A 283 -1.21 21.50 -3.66
N GLY A 284 -0.18 21.25 -4.47
CA GLY A 284 1.02 20.53 -4.07
C GLY A 284 1.00 19.02 -4.35
N TYR A 285 -0.07 18.45 -4.90
CA TYR A 285 -0.13 17.04 -5.26
C TYR A 285 0.73 16.72 -6.48
N SER A 286 1.52 15.65 -6.39
CA SER A 286 2.33 15.19 -7.52
C SER A 286 1.45 14.72 -8.69
N PRO A 287 1.78 15.09 -9.95
CA PRO A 287 1.03 14.62 -11.11
C PRO A 287 1.32 13.15 -11.44
N PRO A 288 0.34 12.41 -12.01
CA PRO A 288 0.56 11.09 -12.57
C PRO A 288 1.66 11.10 -13.64
N GLY A 289 2.56 10.11 -13.61
CA GLY A 289 3.69 10.05 -14.55
C GLY A 289 3.28 10.09 -16.02
N ARG A 290 2.19 9.40 -16.36
CA ARG A 290 1.59 9.38 -17.70
C ARG A 290 1.20 10.77 -18.19
N LEU A 291 0.58 11.60 -17.34
CA LEU A 291 0.15 12.95 -17.70
C LEU A 291 1.34 13.82 -18.10
N VAL A 292 2.44 13.72 -17.33
CA VAL A 292 3.69 14.44 -17.61
C VAL A 292 4.27 14.03 -18.97
N ASP A 293 4.28 12.73 -19.25
CA ASP A 293 4.81 12.21 -20.51
C ASP A 293 3.93 12.65 -21.71
N LEU A 294 2.61 12.59 -21.58
CA LEU A 294 1.66 13.09 -22.60
C LEU A 294 1.83 14.59 -22.88
N LEU A 295 2.08 15.41 -21.84
CA LEU A 295 2.35 16.84 -22.02
C LEU A 295 3.65 17.10 -22.76
N LEU A 296 4.71 16.37 -22.43
CA LEU A 296 6.00 16.49 -23.12
C LEU A 296 5.88 16.13 -24.62
N ASP A 297 5.13 15.09 -24.94
CA ASP A 297 4.87 14.68 -26.33
C ASP A 297 4.00 15.71 -27.07
N THR A 298 2.95 16.21 -26.42
CA THR A 298 2.07 17.24 -26.97
C THR A 298 2.83 18.52 -27.26
N MET A 299 3.68 18.98 -26.33
CA MET A 299 4.53 20.17 -26.53
C MET A 299 5.53 19.99 -27.66
N SER A 300 6.08 18.79 -27.84
CA SER A 300 7.02 18.49 -28.94
C SER A 300 6.34 18.54 -30.31
N SER A 301 5.02 18.36 -30.35
CA SER A 301 4.18 18.38 -31.56
C SER A 301 3.53 19.73 -31.84
N LEU A 302 3.70 20.73 -30.96
CA LEU A 302 3.15 22.06 -31.18
C LEU A 302 3.77 22.69 -32.43
N PRO A 303 2.98 23.34 -33.30
CA PRO A 303 3.51 24.08 -34.43
C PRO A 303 4.47 25.14 -33.89
N ARG A 304 5.73 25.10 -34.33
CA ARG A 304 6.68 26.18 -34.08
C ARG A 304 6.06 27.42 -34.70
N SER A 305 5.62 28.37 -33.87
CA SER A 305 5.16 29.67 -34.34
C SER A 305 6.21 30.19 -35.33
N SER A 306 5.86 30.21 -36.60
CA SER A 306 6.71 30.71 -37.66
C SER A 306 6.79 32.22 -37.49
N ASP A 307 7.76 32.65 -36.68
CA ASP A 307 8.24 34.02 -36.71
C ASP A 307 8.69 34.32 -38.14
N GLY A 308 8.01 35.28 -38.78
CA GLY A 308 8.52 35.96 -39.97
C GLY A 308 7.89 35.59 -41.31
N THR A 309 6.56 35.59 -41.43
CA THR A 309 5.97 36.00 -42.72
C THR A 309 6.14 37.51 -42.84
N THR A 310 7.33 37.94 -43.23
CA THR A 310 7.57 39.28 -43.77
C THR A 310 6.61 39.46 -44.92
N ALA A 311 5.61 40.32 -44.74
CA ALA A 311 4.71 40.75 -45.79
C ALA A 311 5.55 41.27 -46.96
N GLN A 312 5.57 40.52 -48.06
CA GLN A 312 6.04 41.02 -49.34
C GLN A 312 5.15 42.22 -49.70
N MET A 313 5.72 43.42 -49.61
CA MET A 313 5.19 44.61 -50.24
C MET A 313 5.01 44.33 -51.74
N LEU A 314 3.75 44.30 -52.19
CA LEU A 314 3.42 44.45 -53.60
C LEU A 314 3.82 45.86 -54.05
N PRO A 315 4.53 46.03 -55.18
CA PRO A 315 4.80 47.34 -55.73
C PRO A 315 3.51 47.93 -56.35
N LEU A 316 3.24 49.20 -56.05
CA LEU A 316 2.19 49.97 -56.74
C LEU A 316 2.58 50.17 -58.22
N PRO A 317 1.64 49.99 -59.17
CA PRO A 317 1.85 50.40 -60.55
C PRO A 317 1.62 51.92 -60.72
N ASP A 318 2.41 52.51 -61.62
CA ASP A 318 2.42 53.92 -62.02
C ASP A 318 1.07 54.43 -62.60
#